data_AF-A0A673ITH7-F1
#
_entry.id   AF-A0A673ITH7-F1
#
_cell.length_a   1.000
_cell.length_b   1.000
_cell.length_c   1.000
_cell.angle_alpha   90.00
_cell.angle_beta   90.00
_cell.angle_gamma   90.00
#
_symmetry.space_group_name_H-M   'P 1'
#
loop_
_entity.id
_entity.type
_entity.pdbx_description
1 polymer ?
#
loop_
_entity_poly.entity_id
_entity_poly.type
_entity_poly.pdbx_seq_one_letter_code
_entity_poly.pdbx_strand_id
1 'polypeptide(L)' 'MPDQISVSEFLSETTEDYNSPTTSSFTTRLQSCRNTVSVLEEVRNCMLCLQNDHNSPMMKVKR' A
#
# COMPACT_ATOMS: atom_id res chain seq x y z
N MET A 1 8.80 16.67 2.65
CA MET A 1 7.86 15.58 3.05
C MET A 1 7.61 14.79 1.78
N PRO A 2 7.72 13.44 1.75
CA PRO A 2 7.37 12.70 0.54
C PRO A 2 5.87 12.88 0.29
N ASP A 3 5.51 13.29 -0.92
CA ASP A 3 4.11 13.35 -1.35
C ASP A 3 3.46 11.97 -1.19
N GLN A 4 2.44 11.89 -0.34
CA GLN A 4 1.58 10.73 -0.18
C GLN A 4 0.21 11.10 -0.74
N ILE A 5 -0.30 10.28 -1.65
CA ILE A 5 -1.64 10.49 -2.23
C ILE A 5 -2.63 9.54 -1.57
N SER A 6 -3.88 9.96 -1.44
CA SER A 6 -4.91 9.06 -0.91
C SER A 6 -5.31 8.00 -1.95
N VAL A 7 -5.85 6.85 -1.49
CA VAL A 7 -6.33 5.79 -2.39
C VAL A 7 -7.40 6.32 -3.36
N SER A 8 -8.29 7.22 -2.91
CA SER A 8 -9.28 7.84 -3.78
C SER A 8 -8.64 8.71 -4.87
N GLU A 9 -7.56 9.42 -4.53
CA GLU A 9 -6.84 10.30 -5.43
C GLU A 9 -6.09 9.49 -6.49
N PHE A 10 -5.46 8.39 -6.08
CA PHE A 10 -4.89 7.40 -6.99
C PHE A 10 -5.95 6.87 -7.97
N LEU A 11 -7.13 6.49 -7.48
CA LEU A 11 -8.20 5.97 -8.33
C LEU A 11 -8.71 7.01 -9.32
N SER A 12 -8.92 8.26 -8.90
CA SER A 12 -9.31 9.33 -9.82
C SER A 12 -8.25 9.57 -10.90
N GLU A 13 -6.99 9.57 -10.52
CA GLU A 13 -5.87 9.81 -11.43
C GLU A 13 -5.70 8.67 -12.44
N THR A 14 -5.85 7.42 -12.00
CA THR A 14 -5.83 6.24 -12.87
C THR A 14 -7.05 6.21 -13.81
N THR A 15 -8.21 6.67 -13.33
CA THR A 15 -9.44 6.75 -14.13
C THR A 15 -9.32 7.84 -15.20
N GLU A 16 -8.73 8.99 -14.86
CA GLU A 16 -8.46 10.06 -15.81
C GLU A 16 -7.42 9.63 -16.86
N ASP A 17 -6.38 8.89 -16.45
CA ASP A 17 -5.39 8.28 -17.36
C ASP A 17 -6.04 7.30 -18.34
N TYR A 18 -6.98 6.48 -17.88
CA TYR A 18 -7.73 5.57 -18.75
C TYR A 18 -8.60 6.32 -19.77
N ASN A 19 -9.26 7.40 -19.36
CA ASN A 19 -10.14 8.18 -20.22
C ASN A 19 -9.38 9.15 -21.14
N SER A 20 -8.17 9.56 -20.77
CA SER A 20 -7.34 10.49 -21.54
C SER A 20 -5.84 10.26 -21.28
N PRO A 21 -5.26 9.22 -21.91
CA PRO A 21 -3.88 8.77 -21.64
C PRO A 21 -2.80 9.78 -22.04
N THR A 22 -3.13 10.79 -22.85
CA THR A 22 -2.19 11.83 -23.30
C THR A 22 -2.21 13.11 -22.45
N THR A 23 -3.24 13.33 -21.62
CA THR A 23 -3.37 14.56 -20.81
C THR A 23 -3.23 14.32 -19.31
N SER A 24 -3.19 13.06 -18.90
CA SER A 24 -3.10 12.70 -17.50
C SER A 24 -1.73 13.03 -16.90
N SER A 25 -1.75 13.45 -15.63
CA SER A 25 -0.56 13.72 -14.82
C SER A 25 -0.04 12.46 -14.09
N PHE A 26 -0.60 11.29 -14.37
CA PHE A 26 -0.32 10.03 -13.68
C PHE A 26 1.17 9.69 -13.65
N THR A 27 1.90 9.90 -14.75
CA THR A 27 3.37 9.66 -14.81
C THR A 27 4.14 10.49 -13.79
N THR A 28 3.67 11.71 -13.49
CA THR A 28 4.29 12.62 -12.53
C THR A 28 3.99 12.21 -11.09
N ARG A 29 2.81 11.63 -10.87
CA ARG A 29 2.32 11.22 -9.54
C ARG A 29 2.64 9.76 -9.19
N LEU A 30 3.09 8.97 -10.17
CA LEU A 30 3.41 7.55 -10.04
C LEU A 30 4.32 7.23 -8.85
N GLN A 31 5.28 8.11 -8.54
CA GLN A 31 6.18 7.93 -7.41
C GLN A 31 5.43 8.03 -6.07
N SER A 32 4.49 8.96 -5.95
CA SER A 32 3.61 9.09 -4.78
C SER A 32 2.64 7.92 -4.66
N CYS A 33 2.15 7.40 -5.78
CA CYS A 33 1.36 6.15 -5.83
C CYS A 33 2.14 4.98 -5.22
N ARG A 34 3.39 4.81 -5.67
CA ARG A 34 4.29 3.74 -5.18
C ARG A 34 4.58 3.86 -3.69
N ASN A 35 4.83 5.08 -3.21
CA ASN A 35 5.08 5.32 -1.79
C ASN A 35 3.86 4.94 -0.94
N THR A 36 2.65 5.28 -1.38
CA THR A 36 1.41 4.97 -0.67
C THR A 36 1.17 3.46 -0.60
N VAL A 37 1.38 2.72 -1.69
CA VAL A 37 1.28 1.25 -1.70
C VAL A 37 2.31 0.63 -0.78
N SER A 38 3.55 1.11 -0.80
CA SER A 38 4.62 0.62 0.09
C SER A 38 4.24 0.76 1.57
N VAL A 39 3.71 1.92 1.97
CA VAL A 39 3.26 2.15 3.35
C VAL A 39 2.09 1.23 3.70
N LEU A 40 1.12 1.05 2.80
CA LEU A 40 0.00 0.15 3.02
C LEU A 40 0.44 -1.31 3.15
N GLU A 41 1.41 -1.76 2.35
CA GLU A 41 2.00 -3.10 2.44
C GLU A 41 2.79 -3.29 3.73
N GLU A 42 3.54 -2.28 4.19
CA GLU A 42 4.24 -2.32 5.47
C GLU A 42 3.26 -2.41 6.66
N VAL A 43 2.18 -1.61 6.65
CA VAL A 43 1.13 -1.68 7.68
C VAL A 43 0.42 -3.03 7.65
N ARG A 44 0.11 -3.56 6.46
CA ARG A 44 -0.47 -4.91 6.30
C ARG A 44 0.48 -5.98 6.82
N ASN A 45 1.76 -5.91 6.51
CA ASN A 45 2.77 -6.85 6.99
C ASN A 45 2.95 -6.75 8.51
N CYS A 46 2.97 -5.55 9.08
CA CYS A 46 2.99 -5.35 10.53
C CYS A 46 1.73 -5.93 11.21
N MET A 47 0.55 -5.71 10.64
CA MET A 47 -0.69 -6.31 11.15
C MET A 47 -0.68 -7.84 11.03
N LEU A 48 -0.15 -8.40 9.95
CA LEU A 48 0.04 -9.84 9.80
C LEU A 48 1.01 -10.38 10.86
N CYS A 49 2.13 -9.72 11.14
CA CYS A 49 3.04 -10.15 12.21
C CYS A 49 2.35 -10.15 13.58
N LEU A 50 1.54 -9.13 13.91
CA LEU A 50 0.75 -9.10 15.15
C LEU A 50 -0.36 -10.16 15.19
N GLN A 51 -1.00 -10.45 14.05
CA GLN A 51 -2.04 -11.48 13.97
C GLN A 51 -1.46 -12.90 14.12
N ASN A 52 -0.20 -13.11 13.74
CA ASN A 52 0.51 -14.39 13.92
C ASN A 52 0.93 -14.63 15.39
N ASP A 53 1.04 -13.60 16.23
CA ASP A 53 1.32 -13.76 17.66
C ASP A 53 0.13 -14.35 18.44
N HIS A 54 -1.11 -14.15 17.97
CA HIS A 54 -2.31 -14.70 18.61
C HIS A 54 -2.72 -16.12 18.11
N ASN A 55 -1.97 -16.69 17.16
CA ASN A 55 -2.09 -18.11 16.78
C ASN A 55 -0.83 -18.92 17.12
N SER A 56 -0.12 -18.51 18.18
CA SER A 56 0.76 -19.43 18.91
C SER A 56 0.01 -19.98 20.13
N PRO A 57 -0.60 -21.17 20.07
CA PRO A 57 -0.69 -21.97 21.26
C PRO A 57 0.76 -22.32 21.64
N MET A 58 1.21 -21.68 22.71
CA MET A 58 2.23 -22.19 23.62
C MET A 58 2.28 -23.73 23.59
N MET A 59 3.50 -24.29 23.65
CA MET A 59 3.89 -25.72 23.69
C MET A 59 4.47 -26.24 22.34
N LYS A 60 5.75 -26.63 22.23
CA LYS A 60 6.64 -27.27 23.21
C LYS A 60 8.11 -26.91 22.95
N VAL A 61 8.79 -26.46 24.00
CA VAL A 61 10.14 -26.94 24.31
C VAL A 61 10.06 -28.46 24.38
N LYS A 62 10.58 -29.18 23.38
CA LYS A 62 11.06 -30.54 23.59
C LYS A 62 12.01 -30.98 22.47
N ARG A 63 13.25 -31.23 22.93
CA ARG A 63 14.41 -31.88 22.28
C ARG A 63 15.31 -30.94 21.51
#